data_AF-A0AAP8GEG1-F1
#
_entry.id   AF-A0AAP8GEG1-F1
#
_cell.length_a   1.000
_cell.length_b   1.000
_cell.length_c   1.000
_cell.angle_alpha   90.00
_cell.angle_beta   90.00
_cell.angle_gamma   90.00
#
_symmetry.space_group_name_H-M   'P 1'
#
loop_
_entity.id
_entity.type
_entity.pdbx_description
1 polymer ?
#
loop_
_entity_poly.entity_id
_entity_poly.type
_entity_poly.pdbx_seq_one_letter_code
_entity_poly.pdbx_strand_id
1 'polypeptide(L)'
;FVVLSVIFIFLILGTLSRGAWLSVLVIGLIWILMFKQWKLLLVGVMVSIIALSVIFTHKEMTAKLTYKLHQTNSSYRYANGTQGSALDLILENPVIGYGYGNVAYKDVYNKRVIDYPEWTFR
;
A
#
# COMPACT_ATOMS: atom_id res chain seq x y z
N PHE A 1 -22.18 -3.72 20.03
CA PHE A 1 -21.79 -3.26 18.68
C PHE A 1 -20.85 -2.05 18.77
N VAL A 2 -21.29 -0.89 19.28
CA VAL A 2 -20.50 0.36 19.33
C VAL A 2 -19.12 0.20 19.99
N VAL A 3 -19.03 -0.45 21.16
CA VAL A 3 -17.75 -0.66 21.88
C VAL A 3 -16.77 -1.49 21.04
N LEU A 4 -17.25 -2.56 20.39
CA LEU A 4 -16.42 -3.39 19.50
C LEU A 4 -15.96 -2.61 18.27
N SER A 5 -16.81 -1.74 17.71
CA SER A 5 -16.44 -0.88 16.59
C SER A 5 -15.33 0.11 16.95
N VAL A 6 -15.38 0.70 18.16
CA VAL A 6 -14.34 1.62 18.65
C VAL A 6 -13.01 0.89 18.82
N ILE A 7 -13.01 -0.30 19.43
CA ILE A 7 -11.81 -1.12 19.58
C ILE A 7 -11.23 -1.49 18.21
N PHE A 8 -12.09 -1.88 17.26
CA PHE A 8 -11.66 -2.24 15.91
C PHE A 8 -11.05 -1.07 15.15
N ILE A 9 -11.63 0.13 15.24
CA ILE A 9 -11.06 1.35 14.65
C ILE A 9 -9.70 1.66 15.26
N PHE A 10 -9.56 1.52 16.58
CA PHE A 10 -8.27 1.74 17.26
C PHE A 10 -7.20 0.75 16.80
N LEU A 11 -7.55 -0.53 16.63
CA LEU A 11 -6.64 -1.55 16.10
C LEU A 11 -6.21 -1.25 14.66
N ILE A 12 -7.14 -0.87 13.78
CA ILE A 12 -6.82 -0.53 12.39
C ILE A 12 -5.93 0.73 12.35
N LEU A 13 -6.22 1.75 13.16
CA LEU A 13 -5.37 2.94 13.30
C LEU A 13 -3.96 2.57 13.76
N GLY A 14 -3.83 1.70 14.76
CA GLY A 14 -2.54 1.25 15.29
C GLY A 14 -1.69 0.48 14.28
N THR A 15 -2.30 -0.28 13.36
CA THR A 15 -1.55 -1.00 12.31
C THR A 15 -1.06 -0.09 11.19
N LEU A 16 -1.63 1.11 11.03
CA LEU A 16 -1.40 2.04 9.91
C LEU A 16 -1.50 1.37 8.52
N SER A 17 -2.12 0.19 8.44
CA SER A 17 -2.18 -0.61 7.22
C SER A 17 -3.18 0.01 6.25
N ARG A 18 -2.65 0.64 5.19
CA ARG A 18 -3.45 1.28 4.14
C ARG A 18 -4.44 0.28 3.50
N GLY A 19 -4.05 -1.00 3.42
CA GLY A 19 -4.90 -2.06 2.90
C GLY A 19 -6.14 -2.34 3.77
N ALA A 20 -6.01 -2.26 5.10
CA ALA A 20 -7.14 -2.49 6.00
C ALA A 20 -8.22 -1.41 5.84
N TRP A 21 -7.83 -0.15 5.70
CA TRP A 21 -8.75 0.96 5.43
C TRP A 21 -9.47 0.79 4.08
N LEU A 22 -8.74 0.34 3.05
CA LEU A 22 -9.32 0.06 1.74
C LEU A 22 -10.36 -1.07 1.82
N SER A 23 -10.07 -2.16 2.53
CA SER A 23 -11.01 -3.27 2.71
C SER A 23 -12.29 -2.83 3.43
N VAL A 24 -12.17 -2.04 4.50
CA VAL A 24 -13.34 -1.49 5.22
C VAL A 24 -14.17 -0.61 4.31
N LEU A 25 -13.53 0.24 3.49
CA LEU A 25 -14.22 1.09 2.51
C LEU A 25 -14.99 0.24 1.49
N VAL A 26 -14.35 -0.76 0.88
CA VAL A 26 -14.97 -1.62 -0.14
C VAL A 26 -16.16 -2.40 0.43
N ILE A 27 -16.00 -3.05 1.58
CA ILE A 27 -17.08 -3.80 2.23
C ILE A 27 -18.22 -2.86 2.64
N GLY A 28 -17.89 -1.67 3.16
CA GLY A 28 -18.87 -0.63 3.50
C GLY A 28 -19.66 -0.16 2.29
N LEU A 29 -19.02 0.07 1.14
CA LEU A 29 -19.69 0.44 -0.10
C LEU A 29 -20.64 -0.67 -0.59
N ILE A 30 -20.18 -1.92 -0.60
CA ILE A 30 -21.01 -3.07 -0.99
C ILE A 30 -22.26 -3.14 -0.10
N TRP A 31 -22.09 -3.00 1.22
CA TRP A 31 -23.20 -2.99 2.17
C TRP A 31 -24.19 -1.85 1.88
N ILE A 32 -23.70 -0.63 1.69
CA ILE A 32 -24.53 0.56 1.43
C ILE A 32 -25.34 0.37 0.14
N LEU A 33 -24.73 -0.20 -0.91
CA LEU A 33 -25.38 -0.49 -2.18
C LEU A 33 -26.45 -1.58 -2.01
N MET A 34 -26.14 -2.66 -1.30
CA MET A 34 -27.07 -3.77 -1.05
C MET A 34 -28.31 -3.33 -0.27
N PHE A 35 -28.13 -2.53 0.79
CA PHE A 35 -29.23 -2.05 1.63
C PHE A 35 -29.81 -0.71 1.17
N LYS A 36 -29.38 -0.21 0.01
CA LYS A 36 -29.88 1.02 -0.63
C LYS A 36 -29.87 2.23 0.32
N GLN A 37 -28.85 2.33 1.17
CA GLN A 37 -28.75 3.35 2.23
C GLN A 37 -28.15 4.67 1.71
N TRP A 38 -28.81 5.32 0.75
CA TRP A 38 -28.32 6.53 0.05
C TRP A 38 -27.98 7.71 0.97
N LYS A 39 -28.68 7.84 2.11
CA LYS A 39 -28.41 8.91 3.10
C LYS A 39 -27.00 8.78 3.70
N LEU A 40 -26.55 7.56 3.98
CA LEU A 40 -25.20 7.31 4.51
C LEU A 40 -24.12 7.59 3.47
N LEU A 41 -24.40 7.29 2.20
CA LEU A 41 -23.50 7.62 1.09
C LEU A 41 -23.34 9.13 0.95
N LEU A 42 -24.44 9.90 0.97
CA LEU A 42 -24.42 11.36 0.90
C LEU A 42 -23.61 11.99 2.04
N VAL A 43 -23.79 11.52 3.27
CA VAL A 43 -22.99 11.99 4.42
C VAL A 43 -21.52 11.67 4.23
N GLY A 44 -21.18 10.45 3.78
CA GLY A 44 -19.80 10.06 3.49
C GLY A 44 -19.13 10.94 2.42
N VAL A 45 -19.86 11.27 1.35
CA VAL A 45 -19.39 12.17 0.30
C VAL A 45 -19.16 13.59 0.85
N MET A 46 -20.09 14.12 1.63
CA MET A 46 -19.95 15.45 2.27
C MET A 46 -18.71 15.53 3.15
N VAL A 47 -18.49 14.53 4.01
CA VAL A 47 -17.29 14.46 4.87
C VAL A 47 -16.02 14.38 4.03
N SER A 48 -16.04 13.61 2.94
CA SER A 48 -14.90 13.47 2.04
C SER A 48 -14.56 14.79 1.34
N ILE A 49 -15.56 15.55 0.89
CA ILE A 49 -15.37 16.87 0.28
C ILE A 49 -14.77 17.84 1.30
N ILE A 50 -15.27 17.87 2.53
CA ILE A 50 -14.72 18.73 3.58
C ILE A 50 -13.26 18.37 3.87
N ALA A 51 -12.95 17.09 4.02
CA ALA A 51 -11.59 16.62 4.26
C ALA A 51 -10.64 17.00 3.11
N LEU A 52 -11.07 16.82 1.85
CA LEU A 52 -10.30 17.23 0.68
C LEU A 52 -10.08 18.75 0.64
N SER A 53 -11.11 19.55 0.90
CA SER A 53 -11.00 21.01 0.96
C SER A 53 -9.97 21.45 2.00
N VAL A 54 -9.98 20.87 3.20
CA VAL A 54 -8.98 21.18 4.25
C VAL A 54 -7.56 20.84 3.79
N ILE A 55 -7.37 19.70 3.11
CA ILE A 55 -6.08 19.28 2.56
C ILE A 55 -5.58 20.27 1.51
N PHE A 56 -6.45 20.75 0.61
CA PHE A 56 -6.10 21.70 -0.44
C PHE A 56 -5.84 23.12 0.08
N THR A 57 -6.54 23.57 1.14
CA THR A 57 -6.35 24.89 1.73
C THR A 57 -5.03 24.98 2.52
N HIS A 58 -4.63 23.91 3.20
CA HIS A 58 -3.45 23.91 4.09
C HIS A 58 -2.24 23.16 3.48
N LYS A 59 -1.99 23.31 2.18
CA LYS A 59 -0.96 22.57 1.41
C LYS A 59 0.40 22.46 2.09
N GLU A 60 0.88 23.53 2.73
CA GLU A 60 2.18 23.56 3.44
C GLU A 60 2.21 22.60 4.64
N MET A 61 1.12 22.56 5.42
CA MET A 61 1.00 21.72 6.62
C MET A 61 0.66 20.26 6.27
N THR A 62 -0.10 20.05 5.18
CA THR A 62 -0.45 18.71 4.68
C THR A 62 0.59 18.12 3.72
N ALA A 63 1.62 18.86 3.31
CA ALA A 63 2.63 18.39 2.35
C ALA A 63 3.23 17.02 2.73
N LYS A 64 3.58 16.83 4.01
CA LYS A 64 4.13 15.55 4.51
C LYS A 64 3.09 14.43 4.50
N LEU A 65 1.84 14.74 4.83
CA LEU A 65 0.72 13.78 4.82
C LEU A 65 0.39 13.36 3.38
N THR A 66 0.25 14.33 2.47
CA THR A 66 0.02 14.14 1.04
C THR A 66 1.15 13.34 0.42
N TYR A 67 2.41 13.67 0.72
CA TYR A 67 3.58 12.91 0.29
C TYR A 67 3.51 11.45 0.77
N LYS A 68 3.16 11.20 2.04
CA LYS A 68 3.00 9.85 2.57
C LYS A 68 1.83 9.09 1.95
N LEU A 69 0.72 9.75 1.65
CA LEU A 69 -0.45 9.15 1.00
C LEU A 69 -0.15 8.76 -0.45
N HIS A 70 0.57 9.61 -1.19
CA HIS A 70 0.98 9.34 -2.57
C HIS A 70 2.17 8.39 -2.69
N GLN A 71 2.93 8.17 -1.61
CA GLN A 71 4.08 7.26 -1.62
C GLN A 71 3.64 5.81 -1.85
N THR A 72 3.59 5.37 -3.10
CA THR A 72 3.35 3.98 -3.51
C THR A 72 4.61 3.14 -3.41
N ASN A 73 5.79 3.76 -3.54
CA ASN A 73 7.10 3.11 -3.42
C ASN A 73 7.88 3.71 -2.25
N SER A 74 8.29 2.88 -1.30
CA SER A 74 9.23 3.24 -0.22
C SER A 74 10.51 2.47 -0.45
N SER A 75 11.65 3.16 -0.39
CA SER A 75 12.98 2.53 -0.29
C SER A 75 13.28 1.48 -1.38
N TYR A 76 13.15 1.88 -2.66
CA TYR A 76 13.52 1.03 -3.81
C TYR A 76 12.76 -0.30 -3.90
N ARG A 77 11.59 -0.41 -3.25
CA ARG A 77 10.85 -1.68 -3.17
C ARG A 77 10.53 -2.28 -4.52
N TYR A 78 9.99 -1.48 -5.44
CA TYR A 78 9.49 -1.96 -6.74
C TYR A 78 10.47 -1.83 -7.90
N ALA A 79 11.46 -0.95 -7.77
CA ALA A 79 12.45 -0.70 -8.82
C ALA A 79 13.83 -0.79 -8.17
N ASN A 80 14.67 -1.65 -8.72
CA ASN A 80 16.09 -1.82 -8.38
C ASN A 80 16.43 -2.26 -6.95
N GLY A 81 15.46 -2.36 -6.04
CA GLY A 81 15.65 -2.98 -4.74
C GLY A 81 15.31 -4.47 -4.75
N THR A 82 14.96 -5.00 -3.58
CA THR A 82 14.86 -6.44 -3.33
C THR A 82 13.70 -7.10 -4.09
N GLN A 83 12.53 -6.45 -4.18
CA GLN A 83 11.40 -7.05 -4.91
C GLN A 83 11.53 -6.88 -6.43
N GLY A 84 12.10 -5.76 -6.89
CA GLY A 84 12.37 -5.53 -8.31
C GLY A 84 13.37 -6.54 -8.87
N SER A 85 14.54 -6.64 -8.24
CA SER A 85 15.57 -7.63 -8.64
C SER A 85 15.10 -9.09 -8.53
N ALA A 86 14.27 -9.42 -7.53
CA ALA A 86 13.66 -10.73 -7.45
C ALA A 86 12.70 -11.00 -8.63
N LEU A 87 11.93 -10.00 -9.04
CA LEU A 87 11.05 -10.08 -10.20
C LEU A 87 11.86 -10.26 -11.49
N ASP A 88 12.93 -9.49 -11.67
CA ASP A 88 13.82 -9.58 -12.84
C ASP A 88 14.36 -11.02 -12.99
N LEU A 89 14.82 -11.62 -11.88
CA LEU A 89 15.28 -13.01 -11.84
C LEU A 89 14.15 -14.02 -12.15
N ILE A 90 12.94 -13.81 -11.61
CA ILE A 90 11.80 -14.69 -11.92
C ILE A 90 11.44 -14.63 -13.41
N LEU A 91 11.42 -13.42 -13.99
CA LEU A 91 11.10 -13.24 -15.40
C LEU A 91 12.16 -13.82 -16.33
N GLU A 92 13.42 -13.87 -15.89
CA GLU A 92 14.50 -14.47 -16.65
C GLU A 92 14.38 -16.01 -16.72
N ASN A 93 13.94 -16.65 -15.63
CA ASN A 93 13.75 -18.10 -15.58
C ASN A 93 12.37 -18.48 -14.98
N PRO A 94 11.26 -18.25 -15.70
CA PRO A 94 9.92 -18.32 -15.13
C PRO A 94 9.43 -19.73 -14.79
N VAL A 95 10.02 -20.76 -15.41
CA VAL A 95 9.56 -22.15 -15.25
C VAL A 95 10.28 -22.87 -14.11
N ILE A 96 11.61 -22.75 -14.05
CA ILE A 96 12.44 -23.47 -13.06
C ILE A 96 12.85 -22.54 -11.90
N GLY A 97 12.98 -21.23 -12.19
CA GLY A 97 13.47 -20.25 -11.24
C GLY A 97 14.92 -20.49 -10.81
N TYR A 98 15.31 -19.81 -9.74
CA TYR A 98 16.66 -19.87 -9.16
C TYR A 98 16.69 -20.53 -7.78
N GLY A 99 15.64 -21.27 -7.42
CA GLY A 99 15.41 -21.80 -6.09
C GLY A 99 14.55 -20.88 -5.21
N TYR A 100 14.29 -21.30 -3.97
CA TYR A 100 13.39 -20.62 -3.04
C TYR A 100 14.11 -20.18 -1.76
N GLY A 101 13.63 -19.10 -1.16
CA GLY A 101 14.09 -18.60 0.12
C GLY A 101 15.28 -17.64 0.05
N ASN A 102 15.60 -17.04 1.21
CA ASN A 102 16.56 -15.94 1.31
C ASN A 102 18.00 -16.34 0.94
N VAL A 103 18.39 -17.60 1.18
CA VAL A 103 19.75 -18.08 0.88
C VAL A 103 19.96 -18.17 -0.63
N ALA A 104 19.03 -18.82 -1.34
CA ALA A 104 19.06 -18.93 -2.79
C ALA A 104 19.02 -17.55 -3.45
N TYR A 105 18.13 -16.67 -2.96
CA TYR A 105 18.04 -15.30 -3.47
C TYR A 105 19.37 -14.53 -3.29
N LYS A 106 19.98 -14.54 -2.10
CA LYS A 106 21.24 -13.82 -1.86
C LYS A 106 22.40 -14.34 -2.70
N ASP A 107 22.52 -15.65 -2.85
CA ASP A 107 23.58 -16.27 -3.66
C ASP A 107 23.47 -15.84 -5.13
N VAL A 108 22.27 -15.94 -5.70
CA VAL A 108 22.00 -15.58 -7.10
C VAL A 108 22.14 -14.07 -7.29
N TYR A 109 21.59 -13.27 -6.37
CA TYR A 109 21.68 -11.82 -6.41
C TYR A 109 23.13 -11.35 -6.41
N ASN A 110 23.97 -11.85 -5.49
CA ASN A 110 25.38 -11.44 -5.41
C ASN A 110 26.20 -11.86 -6.64
N LYS A 111 25.83 -12.96 -7.31
CA LYS A 111 26.47 -13.37 -8.57
C LYS A 111 26.03 -12.48 -9.74
N ARG A 112 24.78 -12.04 -9.75
CA ARG A 112 24.13 -11.33 -10.86
C ARG A 112 24.18 -9.81 -10.73
N VAL A 113 24.54 -9.26 -9.57
CA VAL A 113 24.64 -7.81 -9.35
C VAL A 113 25.61 -7.11 -10.32
N ILE A 114 26.55 -7.87 -10.90
CA ILE A 114 27.48 -7.40 -11.93
C ILE A 114 26.75 -7.15 -13.26
N ASP A 115 25.76 -7.98 -13.59
CA ASP A 115 24.98 -7.91 -14.84
C ASP A 115 23.91 -6.79 -14.78
N TYR A 116 23.50 -6.37 -13.57
CA TYR A 116 22.43 -5.39 -13.33
C TYR A 116 22.95 -4.18 -12.53
N PRO A 117 23.66 -3.23 -13.17
CA PRO A 117 24.29 -2.10 -12.48
C PRO A 117 23.28 -1.16 -11.80
N GLU A 118 22.02 -1.15 -12.26
CA GLU A 118 20.93 -0.38 -11.66
C GLU A 118 20.47 -0.90 -10.30
N TRP A 119 20.79 -2.14 -9.93
CA TRP A 119 20.40 -2.71 -8.64
C TRP A 119 21.08 -1.97 -7.47
N THR A 120 20.27 -1.65 -6.47
CA THR A 120 20.62 -0.70 -5.40
C THR A 120 21.41 -1.33 -4.26
N PHE A 121 21.21 -2.62 -3.98
CA PHE A 121 21.92 -3.31 -2.91
C PHE A 121 23.16 -3.99 -3.49
N ARG A 122 24.34 -3.67 -2.96
CA ARG A 122 25.62 -4.27 -3.36
C ARG A 122 26.39 -4.68 -2.12
#